data_AF-A0A2T2ZKC9-F1
#
_entry.id   AF-A0A2T2ZKC9-F1
#
_cell.length_a   1.000
_cell.length_b   1.000
_cell.length_c   1.000
_cell.angle_alpha   90.00
_cell.angle_beta   90.00
_cell.angle_gamma   90.00
#
_symmetry.space_group_name_H-M   'P 1'
#
loop_
_entity.id
_entity.type
_entity.pdbx_description
1 polymer ?
#
loop_
_entity_poly.entity_id
_entity_poly.type
_entity_poly.pdbx_seq_one_letter_code
_entity_poly.pdbx_strand_id
1 'polypeptide(L)'
;MTDTANSGHFRTKLGASSAWWRVGDGERVEITHFTDYETSLATACFANFRVVRYSCHGVVFIDTPSLAQAHSLLPHYHALWCSVSEEFRRRFAS
;
A
#
# COMPACT_ATOMS: atom_id res chain seq x y z
N MET A 1 27.36 13.89 1.53
CA MET A 1 26.64 13.41 2.72
C MET A 1 25.29 12.94 2.24
N THR A 2 25.25 11.72 1.71
CA THR A 2 24.04 11.13 1.12
C THR A 2 23.33 10.45 2.27
N ASP A 3 22.44 11.20 2.91
CA ASP A 3 21.61 10.66 3.97
C ASP A 3 20.58 9.72 3.32
N THR A 4 20.99 8.46 3.15
CA THR A 4 20.08 7.33 3.04
C THR A 4 19.34 7.21 4.37
N ALA A 5 18.44 8.16 4.65
CA ALA A 5 17.37 7.96 5.60
C ALA A 5 16.61 6.71 5.11
N ASN A 6 16.79 5.61 5.84
CA ASN A 6 16.17 4.30 5.67
C ASN A 6 14.91 4.37 4.82
N SER A 7 14.93 3.74 3.64
CA SER A 7 13.80 3.68 2.70
C SER A 7 12.54 3.23 3.44
N GLY A 8 11.76 4.17 3.98
CA GLY A 8 10.72 4.03 5.02
C GLY A 8 9.46 3.30 4.56
N HIS A 9 9.66 2.28 3.74
CA HIS A 9 8.67 1.41 3.17
C HIS A 9 8.58 0.15 4.04
N PHE A 10 7.40 -0.04 4.60
CA PHE A 10 7.00 -1.21 5.34
C PHE A 10 6.19 -2.12 4.41
N ARG A 11 6.19 -3.42 4.71
CA ARG A 11 5.39 -4.40 4.01
C ARG A 11 4.48 -5.10 5.00
N THR A 12 3.18 -5.07 4.73
CA THR A 12 2.19 -5.89 5.43
C THR A 12 1.69 -6.98 4.48
N LYS A 13 1.63 -8.22 4.97
CA LYS A 13 1.12 -9.37 4.22
C LYS A 13 -0.10 -9.95 4.92
N LEU A 14 -1.08 -10.39 4.15
CA LEU A 14 -2.23 -11.15 4.64
C LEU A 14 -2.64 -12.17 3.57
N GLY A 15 -2.42 -13.46 3.87
CA GLY A 15 -2.62 -14.53 2.90
C GLY A 15 -1.79 -14.33 1.62
N ALA A 16 -2.44 -14.44 0.46
CA ALA A 16 -1.84 -14.21 -0.86
C ALA A 16 -1.67 -12.73 -1.22
N SER A 17 -2.17 -11.80 -0.39
CA SER A 17 -2.11 -10.37 -0.65
C SER A 17 -1.02 -9.68 0.16
N SER A 18 -0.42 -8.63 -0.40
CA SER A 18 0.50 -7.77 0.35
C SER A 18 0.44 -6.31 -0.08
N ALA A 19 0.62 -5.42 0.89
CA ALA A 19 0.70 -3.99 0.67
C ALA A 19 2.07 -3.48 1.13
N TRP A 20 2.71 -2.69 0.29
CA TRP A 20 3.84 -1.87 0.69
C TRP A 20 3.35 -0.47 0.96
N TRP A 21 3.81 0.12 2.05
CA TRP A 21 3.33 1.40 2.54
C TRP A 21 4.44 2.17 3.23
N ARG A 22 4.27 3.49 3.34
CA ARG A 22 5.18 4.37 4.07
C ARG A 22 4.40 5.35 4.93
N VAL A 23 5.10 6.03 5.82
CA VAL A 23 4.56 7.21 6.51
C VAL A 23 4.92 8.42 5.66
N GLY A 24 3.91 9.03 5.04
CA GLY A 24 4.02 10.27 4.27
C GLY A 24 3.93 11.50 5.16
N ASP A 25 3.86 12.67 4.52
CA ASP A 25 3.77 13.95 5.21
C ASP A 25 2.51 14.02 6.08
N GLY A 26 2.65 14.57 7.29
CA GLY A 26 1.56 14.66 8.26
C GLY A 26 1.15 13.31 8.87
N GLU A 27 2.10 12.37 9.00
CA GLU A 27 1.93 11.07 9.68
C GLU A 27 0.86 10.17 9.05
N ARG A 28 0.58 10.36 7.76
CA ARG A 28 -0.41 9.57 7.02
C ARG A 28 0.23 8.33 6.44
N VAL A 29 -0.50 7.22 6.48
CA VAL A 29 -0.10 5.99 5.80
C VAL A 29 -0.40 6.10 4.31
N GLU A 30 0.63 6.00 3.48
CA GLU A 30 0.55 6.01 2.02
C GLU A 30 0.88 4.63 1.45
N ILE A 31 0.03 4.11 0.56
CA ILE A 31 0.23 2.82 -0.10
C ILE A 31 1.04 3.03 -1.38
N THR A 32 2.18 2.35 -1.47
CA THR A 32 3.10 2.48 -2.60
C THR A 32 2.99 1.30 -3.56
N HIS A 33 2.73 0.10 -3.05
CA HIS A 33 2.59 -1.09 -3.87
C HIS A 33 1.49 -1.98 -3.32
N PHE A 34 0.82 -2.68 -4.23
CA PHE A 34 -0.16 -3.70 -3.90
C PHE A 34 0.06 -4.94 -4.75
N THR A 35 -0.06 -6.10 -4.12
CA THR A 35 0.09 -7.41 -4.77
C THR A 35 -1.02 -8.35 -4.31
N ASP A 36 -1.59 -9.09 -5.24
CA ASP A 36 -2.44 -10.25 -4.98
C ASP A 36 -2.00 -11.42 -5.88
N TYR A 37 -1.47 -12.49 -5.28
CA TYR A 37 -0.98 -13.65 -6.03
C TYR A 37 -2.09 -14.60 -6.51
N GLU A 38 -3.32 -14.43 -6.03
CA GLU A 38 -4.47 -15.25 -6.48
C GLU A 38 -5.19 -14.60 -7.66
N THR A 39 -5.29 -13.26 -7.66
CA THR A 39 -6.05 -12.52 -8.67
C THR A 39 -5.13 -11.66 -9.53
N SER A 40 -5.28 -11.72 -10.86
CA SER A 40 -4.58 -10.76 -11.71
C SER A 40 -5.15 -9.35 -11.53
N LEU A 41 -4.28 -8.37 -11.32
CA LEU A 41 -4.68 -6.99 -11.06
C LEU A 41 -4.86 -6.22 -12.36
N ALA A 42 -6.11 -5.88 -12.70
CA ALA A 42 -6.41 -4.95 -13.78
C ALA A 42 -6.12 -3.51 -13.36
N THR A 43 -5.26 -2.80 -14.08
CA THR A 43 -4.88 -1.41 -13.74
C THR A 43 -6.07 -0.43 -13.85
N ALA A 44 -7.08 -0.77 -14.65
CA ALA A 44 -8.31 0.01 -14.78
C ALA A 44 -9.10 0.13 -13.46
N CYS A 45 -8.91 -0.79 -12.51
CA CYS A 45 -9.60 -0.77 -11.23
C CYS A 45 -9.11 0.34 -10.27
N PHE A 46 -7.96 0.96 -10.55
CA PHE A 46 -7.33 1.94 -9.65
C PHE A 46 -7.72 3.40 -9.95
N ALA A 47 -8.76 3.62 -10.77
CA ALA A 47 -9.40 4.92 -11.01
C ALA A 47 -8.39 6.06 -11.31
N ASN A 48 -8.57 7.24 -10.67
CA ASN A 48 -7.81 8.47 -10.88
C ASN A 48 -6.35 8.43 -10.40
N PHE A 49 -5.83 7.27 -9.98
CA PHE A 49 -4.44 7.14 -9.57
C PHE A 49 -3.58 6.69 -10.75
N ARG A 50 -2.42 7.32 -10.92
CA ARG A 50 -1.43 6.82 -11.86
C ARG A 50 -0.80 5.57 -11.28
N VAL A 51 -1.00 4.45 -11.97
CA VAL A 51 -0.54 3.13 -11.53
C VAL A 51 0.27 2.46 -12.63
N VAL A 52 1.40 1.89 -12.27
CA VAL A 52 2.23 1.06 -13.17
C VAL A 52 2.11 -0.39 -12.75
N ARG A 53 1.75 -1.24 -13.70
CA ARG A 53 1.83 -2.70 -13.50
C ARG A 53 3.29 -3.12 -13.55
N TYR A 54 3.78 -3.79 -12.51
CA TYR A 54 5.13 -4.39 -12.51
C TYR A 54 5.11 -5.92 -12.64
N SER A 55 3.95 -6.56 -12.41
CA SER A 55 3.69 -7.97 -12.73
C SER A 55 2.20 -8.20 -12.98
N CYS A 56 1.79 -9.39 -13.43
CA CYS A 56 0.36 -9.72 -13.57
C CYS A 56 -0.42 -9.67 -12.24
N HIS A 57 0.29 -9.76 -11.12
CA HIS A 57 -0.24 -9.81 -9.74
C HIS A 57 0.01 -8.53 -8.95
N GLY A 58 0.70 -7.55 -9.53
CA GLY A 58 1.32 -6.48 -8.75
C GLY A 58 1.30 -5.14 -9.45
N VAL A 59 0.98 -4.12 -8.67
CA VAL A 59 0.97 -2.73 -9.10
C VAL A 59 1.79 -1.83 -8.19
N VAL A 60 2.36 -0.79 -8.78
CA VAL A 60 3.03 0.32 -8.10
C VAL A 60 2.20 1.58 -8.31
N PHE A 61 1.89 2.29 -7.23
CA PHE A 61 1.23 3.58 -7.28
C PHE A 61 2.29 4.67 -7.50
N ILE A 62 2.17 5.40 -8.61
CA ILE A 62 3.00 6.60 -8.86
C ILE A 62 2.48 7.76 -8.02
N ASP A 63 1.16 7.94 -8.02
CA ASP A 63 0.46 8.81 -7.08
C ASP A 63 -0.04 7.92 -5.93
N THR A 64 0.57 8.05 -4.75
CA THR A 64 0.33 7.11 -3.64
C THR A 64 -0.99 7.42 -2.93
N PRO A 65 -2.00 6.55 -2.96
CA PRO A 65 -3.22 6.75 -2.18
C PRO A 65 -2.91 6.65 -0.68
N SER A 66 -3.60 7.48 0.11
CA SER A 66 -3.67 7.25 1.55
C SER A 66 -4.36 5.91 1.86
N LEU A 67 -4.16 5.38 3.07
CA LEU A 67 -4.82 4.15 3.52
C LEU A 67 -6.35 4.20 3.35
N ALA A 68 -6.98 5.34 3.66
CA ALA A 68 -8.43 5.52 3.50
C ALA A 68 -8.86 5.49 2.01
N GLN A 69 -8.06 6.05 1.12
CA GLN A 69 -8.32 5.99 -0.32
C GLN A 69 -8.08 4.58 -0.86
N ALA A 70 -7.02 3.90 -0.45
CA ALA A 70 -6.76 2.50 -0.82
C ALA A 70 -7.91 1.59 -0.38
N HIS A 71 -8.44 1.81 0.82
CA HIS A 71 -9.62 1.12 1.32
C HIS A 71 -10.85 1.34 0.44
N SER A 72 -11.09 2.57 0.01
CA SER A 72 -12.20 2.92 -0.87
C SER A 72 -12.05 2.33 -2.29
N LEU A 73 -10.83 2.26 -2.82
CA LEU A 73 -10.52 1.70 -4.14
C LEU A 73 -10.67 0.17 -4.16
N LEU A 74 -10.24 -0.48 -3.08
CA LEU A 74 -10.11 -1.92 -2.97
C LEU A 74 -10.80 -2.43 -1.70
N PRO A 75 -12.13 -2.26 -1.58
CA PRO A 75 -12.87 -2.58 -0.36
C PRO A 75 -12.84 -4.08 -0.02
N HIS A 76 -12.71 -4.95 -1.03
CA HIS A 76 -12.60 -6.40 -0.85
C HIS A 76 -11.33 -6.81 -0.07
N TYR A 77 -10.31 -5.95 0.00
CA TYR A 77 -9.08 -6.20 0.75
C TYR A 77 -9.10 -5.53 2.13
N HIS A 78 -10.29 -5.26 2.69
CA HIS A 78 -10.50 -4.64 4.01
C HIS A 78 -9.57 -5.18 5.10
N ALA A 79 -9.46 -6.50 5.22
CA ALA A 79 -8.65 -7.13 6.27
C ALA A 79 -7.16 -6.77 6.15
N LEU A 80 -6.63 -6.68 4.92
CA LEU A 80 -5.25 -6.25 4.68
C LEU A 80 -5.05 -4.79 5.11
N TRP A 81 -6.01 -3.92 4.82
CA TRP A 81 -5.96 -2.50 5.21
C TRP A 81 -6.02 -2.31 6.73
N CYS A 82 -6.82 -3.12 7.43
CA CYS A 82 -6.83 -3.16 8.89
C CYS A 82 -5.47 -3.60 9.44
N SER A 83 -4.84 -4.63 8.87
CA SER A 83 -3.50 -5.06 9.28
C SER A 83 -2.43 -3.98 9.05
N VAL A 84 -2.55 -3.18 7.99
CA VAL A 84 -1.66 -2.02 7.77
C VAL A 84 -1.85 -0.97 8.88
N SER A 85 -3.10 -0.65 9.23
CA SER A 85 -3.40 0.29 10.32
C SER A 85 -2.89 -0.20 11.68
N GLU A 86 -3.05 -1.48 11.97
CA GLU A 86 -2.54 -2.10 13.19
C GLU A 86 -1.01 -2.04 13.26
N GLU A 87 -0.34 -2.37 12.16
CA GLU A 87 1.12 -2.33 12.10
C GLU A 87 1.65 -0.90 12.27
N PHE A 88 0.98 0.09 11.67
CA PHE A 88 1.29 1.50 11.89
C PHE A 88 1.16 1.88 13.37
N ARG A 89 0.03 1.57 14.02
CA ARG A 89 -0.19 1.87 15.45
C ARG A 89 0.86 1.20 16.34
N ARG A 90 1.19 -0.06 16.08
CA ARG A 90 2.22 -0.80 16.85
C ARG A 90 3.60 -0.16 16.77
N ARG A 91 3.93 0.50 15.66
CA ARG A 91 5.25 1.08 15.42
C ARG A 91 5.38 2.53 15.87
N PHE A 92 4.32 3.32 15.74
CA PHE A 92 4.41 4.79 15.83
C PHE A 92 3.47 5.43 16.85
N ALA A 93 2.50 4.70 17.39
CA ALA A 93 1.54 5.23 18.37
C ALA A 93 1.84 4.77 19.81
N SER A 94 3.11 4.48 20.13
CA SER A 94 3.60 4.09 21.45
C SER A 94 4.17 5.27 22.23
#